data_AF-A0A5R8N841-F1
#
_entry.id   AF-A0A5R8N841-F1
#
_cell.length_a   1.000
_cell.length_b   1.000
_cell.length_c   1.000
_cell.angle_alpha   90.00
_cell.angle_beta   90.00
_cell.angle_gamma   90.00
#
_symmetry.space_group_name_H-M   'P 1'
#
loop_
_entity.id
_entity.type
_entity.pdbx_description
1 polymer ?
#
loop_
_entity_poly.entity_id
_entity_poly.type
_entity_poly.pdbx_seq_one_letter_code
_entity_poly.pdbx_strand_id
1 'polypeptide(L)'
;MLLFGLLIIAGIAVQPVSNALFSPWAWSLTGRSTLPGYWHGQMPFGRDAQRRVAMNLRAVECRRCTNDVEGEATVCAAGRSIHYEFSGEVADRNATHFTLSLFAYPDPRAPGTHLNSLDGTWAGGDEISLTGKLEVTNADGSWTSDKQPTEPTRFRLHRGTEADFTSAC
;
A
#
# COMPACT_ATOMS: atom_id res chain seq x y z
N MET A 1 36.91 5.99 28.33
CA MET A 1 36.43 6.04 26.92
C MET A 1 35.64 4.80 26.48
N LEU A 2 35.92 3.58 26.99
CA LEU A 2 35.14 2.36 26.65
C LEU A 2 33.68 2.39 27.12
N LEU A 3 33.37 2.99 28.29
CA LEU A 3 31.99 3.10 28.79
C LEU A 3 31.10 4.04 27.95
N PHE A 4 31.67 5.11 27.38
CA PHE A 4 30.92 6.05 26.53
C PHE A 4 30.59 5.44 25.16
N GLY A 5 31.50 4.65 24.56
CA GLY A 5 31.23 3.93 23.32
C GLY A 5 30.12 2.87 23.46
N LEU A 6 30.08 2.15 24.58
CA LEU A 6 29.06 1.15 24.87
C LEU A 6 27.67 1.76 25.10
N LEU A 7 27.59 2.94 25.74
CA LEU A 7 26.33 3.67 25.94
C LEU A 7 25.76 4.23 24.63
N ILE A 8 26.61 4.68 23.71
CA ILE A 8 26.18 5.17 22.39
C ILE A 8 25.66 4.01 21.52
N ILE A 9 26.36 2.87 21.50
CA ILE A 9 25.91 1.67 20.77
C ILE A 9 24.60 1.12 21.36
N ALA A 10 24.46 1.12 22.69
CA ALA A 10 23.22 0.73 23.36
C ALA A 10 22.06 1.67 23.00
N GLY A 11 22.27 2.98 22.97
CA GLY A 11 21.24 3.94 22.57
C GLY A 11 20.75 3.76 21.13
N ILE A 12 21.67 3.46 20.20
CA ILE A 12 21.36 3.28 18.77
C ILE A 12 20.64 1.95 18.51
N ALA A 13 20.97 0.87 19.24
CA ALA A 13 20.34 -0.44 19.05
C ALA A 13 18.96 -0.58 19.72
N VAL A 14 18.65 0.20 20.76
CA VAL A 14 17.38 0.10 21.49
C VAL A 14 16.18 0.51 20.64
N GLN A 15 16.33 1.54 19.80
CA GLN A 15 15.23 2.08 18.98
C GLN A 15 14.72 1.10 17.91
N PRO A 16 15.56 0.45 17.07
CA PRO A 16 15.09 -0.53 16.09
C PRO A 16 14.50 -1.79 16.74
N VAL A 17 15.06 -2.24 17.87
CA VAL A 17 14.52 -3.41 18.60
C VAL A 17 13.14 -3.10 19.18
N SER A 18 12.95 -1.91 19.76
CA SER A 18 11.65 -1.46 20.25
C SER A 18 10.63 -1.38 19.11
N ASN A 19 10.99 -0.76 17.98
CA ASN A 19 10.08 -0.65 16.83
C ASN A 19 9.65 -2.01 16.28
N ALA A 20 10.58 -2.98 16.18
CA ALA A 20 10.23 -4.33 15.76
C ALA A 20 9.42 -5.11 16.81
N LEU A 21 9.57 -4.78 18.10
CA LEU A 21 8.72 -5.36 19.13
C LEU A 21 7.29 -4.81 19.05
N PHE A 22 7.11 -3.51 18.83
CA PHE A 22 5.76 -2.90 18.83
C PHE A 22 5.06 -2.93 17.46
N SER A 23 5.84 -2.99 16.37
CA SER A 23 5.36 -3.04 14.98
C SER A 23 6.11 -4.12 14.20
N PRO A 24 5.96 -5.41 14.56
CA PRO A 24 6.63 -6.53 13.87
C PRO A 24 6.19 -6.67 12.40
N TRP A 25 5.05 -6.07 12.03
CA TRP A 25 4.62 -5.98 10.64
C TRP A 25 5.49 -5.05 9.79
N ALA A 26 6.08 -4.01 10.39
CA ALA A 26 6.91 -3.03 9.70
C ALA A 26 8.39 -3.41 9.73
N TRP A 27 8.85 -3.99 10.83
CA TRP A 27 10.26 -4.25 11.10
C TRP A 27 10.47 -5.69 11.56
N SER A 28 11.43 -6.39 10.95
CA SER A 28 11.74 -7.78 11.28
C SER A 28 13.16 -7.92 11.81
N LEU A 29 13.29 -8.36 13.07
CA LEU A 29 14.58 -8.74 13.67
C LEU A 29 15.02 -10.15 13.28
N THR A 30 14.09 -10.96 12.78
CA THR A 30 14.30 -12.41 12.54
C THR A 30 14.39 -12.75 11.06
N GLY A 31 14.35 -11.75 10.17
CA GLY A 31 14.34 -11.93 8.72
C GLY A 31 13.01 -12.43 8.15
N ARG A 32 11.96 -12.54 8.97
CA ARG A 32 10.58 -12.77 8.50
C ARG A 32 10.11 -11.65 7.57
N SER A 33 9.24 -11.99 6.61
CA SER A 33 8.58 -11.02 5.73
C SER A 33 7.81 -9.97 6.54
N THR A 34 7.90 -8.72 6.09
CA THR A 34 7.20 -7.55 6.65
C THR A 34 6.18 -7.04 5.63
N LEU A 35 5.13 -6.33 6.05
CA LEU A 35 4.14 -5.77 5.14
C LEU A 35 4.74 -4.73 4.15
N PRO A 36 5.63 -3.80 4.58
CA PRO A 36 6.34 -2.93 3.67
C PRO A 36 7.13 -3.70 2.58
N GLY A 37 7.24 -3.08 1.41
CA GLY A 37 7.93 -3.61 0.25
C GLY A 37 7.09 -3.55 -1.02
N TYR A 38 7.59 -4.22 -2.05
CA TYR A 38 6.96 -4.26 -3.36
C TYR A 38 5.98 -5.42 -3.48
N TRP A 39 4.85 -5.13 -4.12
CA TRP A 39 3.73 -6.04 -4.29
C TRP A 39 3.20 -5.93 -5.71
N HIS A 40 2.87 -7.05 -6.35
CA HIS A 40 2.36 -7.05 -7.71
C HIS A 40 1.32 -8.15 -7.94
N GLY A 41 0.46 -7.94 -8.93
CA GLY A 41 -0.58 -8.89 -9.27
C GLY A 41 -1.53 -8.34 -10.31
N GLN A 42 -2.75 -8.86 -10.33
CA GLN A 42 -3.80 -8.45 -11.25
C GLN A 42 -5.08 -8.16 -10.49
N MET A 43 -5.78 -7.11 -10.89
CA MET A 43 -7.08 -6.74 -10.34
C MET A 43 -8.15 -6.66 -11.43
N PRO A 44 -9.39 -7.06 -11.14
CA PRO A 44 -10.54 -6.61 -11.92
C PRO A 44 -10.67 -5.09 -11.83
N PHE A 45 -10.81 -4.43 -12.97
CA PHE A 45 -10.91 -2.98 -13.10
C PHE A 45 -12.11 -2.60 -13.97
N GLY A 46 -13.31 -2.63 -13.38
CA GLY A 46 -14.57 -2.53 -14.12
C GLY A 46 -15.07 -3.90 -14.59
N ARG A 47 -16.05 -3.90 -15.50
CA ARG A 47 -16.86 -5.10 -15.82
C ARG A 47 -16.08 -6.25 -16.48
N ASP A 48 -15.07 -5.96 -17.32
CA ASP A 48 -14.40 -6.99 -18.12
C ASP A 48 -12.89 -6.75 -18.33
N ALA A 49 -12.26 -5.91 -17.52
CA ALA A 49 -10.83 -5.63 -17.66
C ALA A 49 -10.05 -6.17 -16.47
N GLN A 50 -9.07 -7.03 -16.74
CA GLN A 50 -7.99 -7.34 -15.80
C GLN A 50 -6.85 -6.35 -16.02
N ARG A 51 -6.34 -5.77 -14.94
CA ARG A 51 -5.21 -4.83 -15.00
C ARG A 51 -4.11 -5.30 -14.08
N ARG A 52 -2.87 -5.19 -14.56
CA ARG A 52 -1.71 -5.37 -13.70
C ARG A 52 -1.66 -4.23 -12.71
N VAL A 53 -1.35 -4.58 -11.47
CA VAL A 53 -1.13 -3.64 -10.37
C VAL A 53 0.24 -3.90 -9.81
N ALA A 54 0.98 -2.83 -9.56
CA ALA A 54 2.17 -2.87 -8.72
C ALA A 54 2.05 -1.81 -7.63
N MET A 55 2.57 -2.12 -6.45
CA MET A 55 2.46 -1.28 -5.27
C MET A 55 3.77 -1.34 -4.48
N ASN A 56 4.19 -0.20 -3.94
CA ASN A 56 5.28 -0.08 -2.99
C ASN A 56 4.72 0.44 -1.67
N LEU A 57 4.65 -0.42 -0.65
CA LEU A 57 4.20 -0.10 0.70
C LEU A 57 5.38 0.31 1.56
N ARG A 58 5.25 1.42 2.29
CA ARG A 58 6.25 1.94 3.22
C ARG A 58 5.60 2.15 4.60
N ALA A 59 6.33 1.83 5.66
CA ALA A 59 5.92 2.19 7.01
C ALA A 59 6.25 3.65 7.28
N VAL A 60 5.34 4.37 7.92
CA VAL A 60 5.53 5.78 8.27
C VAL A 60 6.30 5.86 9.60
N GLU A 61 7.48 6.50 9.57
CA GLU A 61 8.34 6.67 10.76
C GLU A 61 8.06 7.97 11.54
N CYS A 62 6.83 8.46 11.48
CA CYS A 62 6.48 9.78 12.01
C CYS A 62 5.66 9.68 13.30
N ARG A 63 6.19 10.26 14.38
CA ARG A 63 5.63 10.15 15.74
C ARG A 63 4.29 10.88 15.97
N ARG A 64 3.87 11.75 15.03
CA ARG A 64 2.62 12.54 15.09
C ARG A 64 1.75 12.37 13.85
N CYS A 65 2.11 11.45 12.96
CA CYS A 65 1.32 11.18 11.79
C CYS A 65 0.16 10.27 12.17
N THR A 66 -0.99 10.46 11.54
CA THR A 66 -2.17 9.62 11.74
C THR A 66 -2.07 8.30 10.97
N ASN A 67 -1.26 8.29 9.91
CA ASN A 67 -1.09 7.13 9.04
C ASN A 67 0.08 6.27 9.50
N ASP A 68 -0.12 4.96 9.48
CA ASP A 68 0.91 3.95 9.74
C ASP A 68 1.66 3.55 8.47
N VAL A 69 0.98 3.63 7.32
CA VAL A 69 1.50 3.21 6.02
C VAL A 69 1.27 4.28 4.96
N GLU A 70 2.21 4.35 4.04
CA GLU A 70 2.13 5.20 2.86
C GLU A 70 2.78 4.50 1.67
N GLY A 71 2.64 5.07 0.49
CA GLY A 71 3.29 4.51 -0.67
C GLY A 71 2.68 4.94 -1.98
N GLU A 72 3.02 4.16 -2.99
CA GLU A 72 2.63 4.41 -4.36
C GLU A 72 2.14 3.13 -5.01
N ALA A 73 1.15 3.25 -5.89
CA ALA A 73 0.66 2.15 -6.71
C ALA A 73 0.54 2.59 -8.17
N THR A 74 0.70 1.64 -9.07
CA THR A 74 0.50 1.85 -10.50
C THR A 74 -0.43 0.77 -11.03
N VAL A 75 -1.48 1.20 -11.73
CA VAL A 75 -2.42 0.32 -12.42
C VAL A 75 -2.23 0.47 -13.93
N CYS A 76 -1.87 -0.62 -14.60
CA CYS A 76 -1.63 -0.62 -16.04
C CYS A 76 -2.93 -0.82 -16.82
N ALA A 77 -3.23 0.11 -17.73
CA ALA A 77 -4.29 0.02 -18.71
C ALA A 77 -3.71 -0.12 -20.13
N ALA A 78 -4.54 -0.50 -21.11
CA ALA A 78 -4.11 -0.59 -22.50
C ALA A 78 -3.60 0.78 -23.00
N GLY A 79 -2.28 0.91 -23.15
CA GLY A 79 -1.61 2.12 -23.63
C GLY A 79 -1.44 3.25 -22.62
N ARG A 80 -1.78 3.07 -21.34
CA ARG A 80 -1.59 4.09 -20.29
C ARG A 80 -1.46 3.48 -18.90
N SER A 81 -0.75 4.13 -17.99
CA SER A 81 -0.75 3.79 -16.57
C SER A 81 -1.52 4.85 -15.76
N ILE A 82 -2.11 4.44 -14.65
CA ILE A 82 -2.64 5.36 -13.64
C ILE A 82 -1.77 5.20 -12.40
N HIS A 83 -1.12 6.29 -11.99
CA HIS A 83 -0.32 6.34 -10.78
C HIS A 83 -1.17 6.82 -9.62
N TYR A 84 -0.95 6.22 -8.45
CA TYR A 84 -1.61 6.54 -7.21
C TYR A 84 -0.58 6.78 -6.14
N GLU A 85 -0.78 7.84 -5.37
CA GLU A 85 -0.21 7.96 -4.02
C GLU A 85 -1.25 7.43 -3.03
N PHE A 86 -0.81 6.86 -1.92
CA PHE A 86 -1.74 6.42 -0.88
C PHE A 86 -1.16 6.56 0.51
N SER A 87 -2.08 6.60 1.47
CA SER A 87 -1.76 6.51 2.89
C SER A 87 -2.87 5.78 3.63
N GLY A 88 -2.57 5.28 4.82
CA GLY A 88 -3.49 4.40 5.52
C GLY A 88 -3.05 4.01 6.91
N GLU A 89 -3.88 3.16 7.53
CA GLU A 89 -3.77 2.75 8.91
C GLU A 89 -3.72 1.22 9.01
N VAL A 90 -3.01 0.75 10.03
CA VAL A 90 -2.91 -0.67 10.36
C VAL A 90 -3.74 -0.94 11.61
N ALA A 91 -4.66 -1.91 11.53
CA ALA A 91 -5.64 -2.12 12.59
C ALA A 91 -5.05 -2.75 13.87
N ASP A 92 -3.94 -3.49 13.74
CA ASP A 92 -3.37 -4.26 14.84
C ASP A 92 -1.84 -4.43 14.73
N ARG A 93 -1.23 -4.89 15.83
CA ARG A 93 0.23 -5.08 15.96
C ARG A 93 0.85 -6.02 14.90
N ASN A 94 0.08 -6.92 14.30
CA ASN A 94 0.57 -7.85 13.28
C ASN A 94 0.13 -7.46 11.86
N ALA A 95 -0.54 -6.31 11.71
CA ALA A 95 -1.16 -5.87 10.48
C ALA A 95 -2.05 -6.93 9.82
N THR A 96 -2.84 -7.65 10.61
CA THR A 96 -3.79 -8.63 10.04
C THR A 96 -4.83 -7.96 9.16
N HIS A 97 -5.14 -6.70 9.45
CA HIS A 97 -5.97 -5.81 8.64
C HIS A 97 -5.31 -4.43 8.47
N PHE A 98 -5.51 -3.81 7.31
CA PHE A 98 -5.09 -2.43 7.03
C PHE A 98 -6.05 -1.78 6.03
N THR A 99 -6.12 -0.46 6.03
CA THR A 99 -6.94 0.33 5.10
C THR A 99 -6.07 1.36 4.41
N LEU A 100 -6.25 1.58 3.11
CA LEU A 100 -5.52 2.57 2.31
C LEU A 100 -6.51 3.48 1.59
N SER A 101 -6.25 4.79 1.63
CA SER A 101 -6.90 5.80 0.79
C SER A 101 -5.95 6.19 -0.34
N LEU A 102 -6.42 6.10 -1.57
CA LEU A 102 -5.64 6.29 -2.78
C LEU A 102 -6.06 7.56 -3.51
N PHE A 103 -5.08 8.25 -4.07
CA PHE A 103 -5.28 9.49 -4.81
C PHE A 103 -4.58 9.35 -6.16
N ALA A 104 -5.35 9.45 -7.25
CA ALA A 104 -4.76 9.42 -8.58
C ALA A 104 -3.87 10.67 -8.79
N TYR A 105 -2.68 10.46 -9.33
CA TYR A 105 -1.68 11.50 -9.59
C TYR A 105 -1.45 11.66 -11.10
N PRO A 106 -1.25 12.89 -11.62
CA PRO A 106 -1.23 14.18 -10.90
C PRO A 106 -2.60 14.79 -10.65
N ASP A 107 -3.67 14.25 -11.26
CA ASP A 107 -5.02 14.81 -11.16
C ASP A 107 -6.01 13.78 -10.57
N PRO A 108 -6.44 13.95 -9.31
CA PRO A 108 -7.40 13.06 -8.66
C PRO A 108 -8.81 13.17 -9.25
N ARG A 109 -9.07 14.20 -10.08
CA ARG A 109 -10.36 14.43 -10.76
C ARG A 109 -10.31 14.11 -12.24
N ALA A 110 -9.24 13.47 -12.70
CA ALA A 110 -9.15 13.01 -14.08
C ALA A 110 -10.39 12.15 -14.43
N PRO A 111 -11.02 12.32 -15.60
CA PRO A 111 -12.14 11.47 -15.98
C PRO A 111 -11.76 9.98 -16.09
N GLY A 112 -12.69 9.11 -15.71
CA GLY A 112 -12.57 7.66 -15.84
C GLY A 112 -12.76 6.89 -14.54
N THR A 113 -12.50 5.59 -14.61
CA THR A 113 -12.53 4.71 -13.44
C THR A 113 -11.20 4.75 -12.71
N HIS A 114 -11.25 4.90 -11.39
CA HIS A 114 -10.11 5.01 -10.48
C HIS A 114 -10.27 4.09 -9.28
N LEU A 115 -9.16 3.73 -8.66
CA LEU A 115 -9.14 3.08 -7.36
C LEU A 115 -9.15 4.16 -6.27
N ASN A 116 -10.14 4.13 -5.38
CA ASN A 116 -10.30 5.12 -4.31
C ASN A 116 -9.79 4.61 -2.95
N SER A 117 -10.18 3.40 -2.56
CA SER A 117 -9.74 2.81 -1.29
C SER A 117 -9.45 1.33 -1.42
N LEU A 118 -8.61 0.81 -0.53
CA LEU A 118 -8.29 -0.60 -0.38
C LEU A 118 -8.47 -1.02 1.08
N ASP A 119 -9.20 -2.09 1.30
CA ASP A 119 -9.21 -2.85 2.56
C ASP A 119 -8.38 -4.11 2.37
N GLY A 120 -7.32 -4.25 3.16
CA GLY A 120 -6.34 -5.31 3.03
C GLY A 120 -6.26 -6.25 4.22
N THR A 121 -5.87 -7.49 3.95
CA THR A 121 -5.48 -8.47 4.96
C THR A 121 -4.12 -9.07 4.64
N TRP A 122 -3.35 -9.33 5.69
CA TRP A 122 -2.01 -9.91 5.59
C TRP A 122 -1.75 -10.90 6.72
N ALA A 123 -1.29 -12.09 6.36
CA ALA A 123 -1.06 -13.19 7.33
C ALA A 123 0.43 -13.40 7.65
N GLY A 124 1.28 -12.39 7.46
CA GLY A 124 2.70 -12.48 7.79
C GLY A 124 3.59 -13.14 6.72
N GLY A 125 3.18 -13.11 5.45
CA GLY A 125 3.87 -13.78 4.35
C GLY A 125 4.08 -12.92 3.10
N ASP A 126 4.13 -13.58 1.94
CA ASP A 126 4.41 -12.98 0.64
C ASP A 126 3.16 -12.83 -0.24
N GLU A 127 2.00 -12.78 0.39
CA GLU A 127 0.72 -12.50 -0.25
C GLU A 127 -0.11 -11.53 0.61
N ILE A 128 -0.75 -10.56 -0.04
CA ILE A 128 -1.79 -9.72 0.54
C ILE A 128 -3.10 -9.93 -0.22
N SER A 129 -4.21 -10.00 0.52
CA SER A 129 -5.55 -10.01 -0.05
C SER A 129 -6.16 -8.62 0.07
N LEU A 130 -6.73 -8.12 -1.02
CA LEU A 130 -7.24 -6.76 -1.10
C LEU A 130 -8.69 -6.75 -1.60
N THR A 131 -9.48 -5.86 -1.02
CA THR A 131 -10.81 -5.47 -1.48
C THR A 131 -10.75 -3.98 -1.83
N GLY A 132 -10.86 -3.66 -3.11
CA GLY A 132 -10.81 -2.30 -3.61
C GLY A 132 -12.17 -1.71 -3.92
N LYS A 133 -12.32 -0.43 -3.59
CA LYS A 133 -13.43 0.39 -4.03
C LYS A 133 -13.03 1.18 -5.27
N LEU A 134 -13.71 0.89 -6.37
CA LEU A 134 -13.56 1.66 -7.60
C LEU A 134 -14.53 2.84 -7.60
N GLU A 135 -14.11 3.95 -8.15
CA GLU A 135 -14.94 5.13 -8.38
C GLU A 135 -14.85 5.60 -9.83
N VAL A 136 -15.91 6.23 -10.31
CA VAL A 136 -15.99 6.75 -11.68
C VAL A 136 -16.17 8.27 -11.62
N THR A 137 -15.22 8.98 -12.22
CA THR A 137 -15.28 10.42 -12.46
C THR A 137 -15.77 10.67 -13.87
N ASN A 138 -16.80 11.50 -14.01
CA ASN A 138 -17.40 11.84 -15.30
C ASN A 138 -16.43 12.67 -16.18
N ALA A 139 -16.76 12.80 -17.47
CA ALA A 139 -15.97 13.57 -18.44
C ALA A 139 -15.80 15.06 -18.08
N ASP A 140 -16.74 15.61 -17.32
CA ASP A 140 -16.73 16.99 -16.80
C ASP A 140 -16.04 17.11 -15.43
N GLY A 141 -15.44 16.02 -14.93
CA GLY A 141 -14.82 15.97 -13.60
C GLY A 141 -15.80 15.81 -12.44
N SER A 142 -17.11 15.70 -12.71
CA SER A 142 -18.12 15.50 -11.66
C SER A 142 -18.16 14.05 -11.17
N TRP A 143 -18.65 13.88 -9.95
CA TRP A 143 -18.93 12.57 -9.35
C TRP A 143 -20.45 12.40 -9.19
N THR A 144 -21.00 11.27 -9.62
CA THR A 144 -22.41 10.92 -9.39
C THR A 144 -22.54 9.51 -8.86
N SER A 145 -23.35 9.32 -7.82
CA SER A 145 -23.49 8.05 -7.09
C SER A 145 -24.08 6.93 -7.92
N ASP A 146 -24.98 7.25 -8.86
CA ASP A 146 -25.69 6.32 -9.75
C ASP A 146 -24.78 5.62 -10.77
N LYS A 147 -23.59 6.19 -11.03
CA LYS A 147 -22.60 5.64 -11.97
C LYS A 147 -21.46 4.90 -11.28
N GLN A 148 -21.48 4.80 -9.95
CA GLN A 148 -20.42 4.13 -9.21
C GLN A 148 -20.57 2.61 -9.29
N PRO A 149 -19.46 1.87 -9.43
CA PRO A 149 -19.47 0.42 -9.27
C PRO A 149 -20.05 0.05 -7.90
N THR A 150 -21.07 -0.81 -7.88
CA THR A 150 -21.71 -1.25 -6.64
C THR A 150 -20.98 -2.41 -5.97
N GLU A 151 -20.24 -3.20 -6.74
CA GLU A 151 -19.49 -4.35 -6.25
C GLU A 151 -18.02 -3.99 -6.03
N PRO A 152 -17.45 -4.32 -4.85
CA PRO A 152 -16.03 -4.12 -4.62
C PRO A 152 -15.22 -5.12 -5.46
N THR A 153 -14.04 -4.69 -5.90
CA THR A 153 -13.11 -5.56 -6.63
C THR A 153 -12.22 -6.31 -5.65
N ARG A 154 -12.12 -7.63 -5.77
CA ARG A 154 -11.28 -8.46 -4.89
C ARG A 154 -10.11 -9.02 -5.68
N PHE A 155 -8.92 -8.94 -5.12
CA PHE A 155 -7.71 -9.41 -5.77
C PHE A 155 -6.61 -9.71 -4.75
N ARG A 156 -5.55 -10.35 -5.22
CA ARG A 156 -4.37 -10.67 -4.43
C ARG A 156 -3.14 -10.07 -5.09
N LEU A 157 -2.20 -9.65 -4.26
CA LEU A 157 -0.86 -9.26 -4.71
C LEU A 157 0.15 -10.17 -4.02
N HIS A 158 1.21 -10.47 -4.75
CA HIS A 158 2.34 -11.25 -4.27
C HIS A 158 3.54 -10.36 -4.10
N ARG A 159 4.45 -10.75 -3.21
CA ARG A 159 5.70 -10.01 -3.01
C ARG A 159 6.50 -9.95 -4.30
N GLY A 160 6.99 -8.77 -4.63
CA GLY A 160 7.83 -8.52 -5.78
C GLY A 160 9.10 -7.74 -5.42
N THR A 161 9.66 -7.12 -6.43
CA THR A 161 10.88 -6.33 -6.38
C THR A 161 10.64 -4.92 -6.91
N GLU A 162 11.61 -4.04 -6.72
CA GLU A 162 11.61 -2.71 -7.33
C GLU A 162 11.56 -2.78 -8.87
N ALA A 163 12.20 -3.80 -9.46
CA ALA A 163 12.14 -4.04 -10.89
C ALA A 163 10.70 -4.38 -11.35
N ASP A 164 9.96 -5.19 -10.59
CA ASP A 164 8.56 -5.49 -10.90
C ASP A 164 7.67 -4.25 -10.82
N PHE A 165 7.98 -3.33 -9.90
CA PHE A 165 7.27 -2.07 -9.76
C PHE A 165 7.55 -1.11 -10.92
N THR A 166 8.83 -0.90 -11.23
CA THR A 166 9.28 0.03 -12.27
C THR A 166 8.99 -0.45 -13.70
N SER A 167 8.85 -1.77 -13.91
CA SER A 167 8.50 -2.37 -15.20
C SER A 167 7.07 -2.89 -15.27
N ALA A 168 6.23 -2.54 -14.29
CA ALA A 168 4.85 -3.01 -14.22
C ALA A 168 4.08 -2.68 -15.52
N CYS A 169 4.24 -1.43 -15.97
CA CYS A 169 3.78 -0.89 -17.24
C CYS A 169 5.01 -0.33 -17.98
#